data_AF-A0A7W0WQ24-F1
#
_entry.id   AF-A0A7W0WQ24-F1
#
_cell.length_a   1.000
_cell.length_b   1.000
_cell.length_c   1.000
_cell.angle_alpha   90.00
_cell.angle_beta   90.00
_cell.angle_gamma   90.00
#
_symmetry.space_group_name_H-M   'P 1'
#
loop_
_entity.id
_entity.type
_entity.pdbx_description
1 polymer ?
#
loop_
_entity_poly.entity_id
_entity_poly.type
_entity_poly.pdbx_seq_one_letter_code
_entity_poly.pdbx_strand_id
1 'polypeptide(L)'
;RWLIIGAFVGAFAAIVVVAGVTIINRIETGRWEVPDKGDFMRVASGRPRPASKTIFLARQPLELVPGVDDAPRGVSSVLANAANKPMKLPGWKGNNATWSKLVACVREQFHPFDVTVTDERPLHEDFVLVAVGGKPADLGIKDKRIGGLAPFNGEVIPVPVVYAFSAALRHDVRAICETIAMEVAHAYGLDHGYECKDVMTYLTGCGAKKFVDKEVRCGEKKARDCEGGTPTQNSYKHLISVLGSRSRP
;
A
#
# COMPACT_ATOMS: atom_id res chain seq x y z
N ARG A 1 -49.52 -14.96 18.61
CA ARG A 1 -48.82 -15.95 17.75
C ARG A 1 -48.09 -15.28 16.57
N TRP A 2 -48.75 -14.47 15.74
CA TRP A 2 -48.14 -13.74 14.61
C TRP A 2 -46.98 -12.80 14.99
N LEU A 3 -47.09 -12.07 16.10
CA LEU A 3 -46.02 -11.18 16.60
C LEU A 3 -44.73 -11.93 16.98
N ILE A 4 -44.85 -13.16 17.51
CA ILE A 4 -43.71 -13.99 17.89
C ILE A 4 -43.03 -14.53 16.63
N ILE A 5 -43.80 -15.02 15.66
CA ILE A 5 -43.28 -15.51 14.37
C ILE A 5 -42.56 -14.38 13.60
N GLY A 6 -43.12 -13.17 13.57
CA GLY A 6 -42.50 -12.01 12.94
C GLY A 6 -41.17 -11.60 13.59
N ALA A 7 -41.07 -11.64 14.92
CA ALA A 7 -39.83 -11.35 15.64
C ALA A 7 -38.72 -12.38 15.35
N PHE A 8 -39.06 -13.67 15.27
CA PHE A 8 -38.11 -14.73 14.94
C PHE A 8 -37.60 -14.63 13.49
N VAL A 9 -38.47 -14.34 12.53
CA VAL A 9 -38.07 -14.16 11.12
C VAL A 9 -37.19 -12.92 10.93
N GLY A 10 -37.53 -11.81 11.59
CA GLY A 10 -36.71 -10.59 11.56
C GLY A 10 -35.32 -10.78 12.18
N ALA A 11 -35.24 -11.46 13.32
CA ALA A 11 -33.96 -11.77 13.97
C ALA A 11 -33.09 -12.72 13.14
N PHE A 12 -33.69 -13.74 12.51
CA PHE A 12 -32.96 -14.68 11.65
C PHE A 12 -32.39 -13.99 10.40
N ALA A 13 -33.18 -13.13 9.75
CA ALA A 13 -32.71 -12.37 8.59
C ALA A 13 -31.55 -11.42 8.95
N ALA A 14 -31.61 -10.74 10.11
CA ALA A 14 -30.54 -9.89 10.59
C ALA A 14 -29.24 -10.69 10.85
N ILE A 15 -29.34 -11.87 11.45
CA ILE A 15 -28.19 -12.75 11.72
C ILE A 15 -27.52 -13.19 10.40
N VAL A 16 -28.31 -13.57 9.39
CA VAL A 16 -27.78 -13.99 8.08
C VAL A 16 -27.04 -12.84 7.38
N VAL A 17 -27.60 -11.62 7.42
CA VAL A 17 -26.96 -10.44 6.83
C VAL A 17 -25.65 -10.11 7.55
N VAL A 18 -25.64 -10.09 8.88
CA VAL A 18 -24.42 -9.86 9.68
C VAL A 18 -23.36 -10.91 9.33
N ALA A 19 -23.72 -12.19 9.34
CA ALA A 19 -22.79 -13.28 9.02
C ALA A 19 -22.23 -13.17 7.59
N GLY A 20 -23.07 -12.82 6.61
CA GLY A 20 -22.65 -12.61 5.22
C GLY A 20 -21.63 -11.48 5.07
N VAL A 21 -21.89 -10.32 5.69
CA VAL A 21 -20.94 -9.19 5.68
C VAL A 21 -19.67 -9.52 6.45
N THR A 22 -19.76 -10.25 7.57
CA THR A 22 -18.57 -10.74 8.30
C THR A 22 -17.72 -11.66 7.42
N ILE A 23 -18.32 -12.57 6.66
CA ILE A 23 -17.60 -13.47 5.74
C ILE A 23 -16.90 -12.67 4.63
N ILE A 24 -17.57 -11.68 4.04
CA ILE A 24 -16.99 -10.84 2.99
C ILE A 24 -15.82 -10.02 3.57
N ASN A 25 -16.01 -9.38 4.73
CA ASN A 25 -14.93 -8.72 5.46
C ASN A 25 -13.78 -9.69 5.74
N ARG A 26 -14.07 -10.93 6.10
CA ARG A 26 -13.03 -11.95 6.36
C ARG A 26 -12.23 -12.29 5.11
N ILE A 27 -12.89 -12.43 3.96
CA ILE A 27 -12.21 -12.72 2.70
C ILE A 27 -11.28 -11.55 2.32
N GLU A 28 -11.76 -10.32 2.45
CA GLU A 28 -11.03 -9.11 2.03
C GLU A 28 -9.91 -8.71 3.00
N THR A 29 -10.11 -8.89 4.31
CA THR A 29 -9.21 -8.36 5.36
C THR A 29 -8.51 -9.44 6.17
N GLY A 30 -8.95 -10.69 6.06
CA GLY A 30 -8.52 -11.75 6.96
C GLY A 30 -8.98 -11.56 8.41
N ARG A 31 -10.05 -10.78 8.70
CA ARG A 31 -10.57 -10.54 10.07
C ARG A 31 -11.92 -11.22 10.35
N TRP A 32 -12.15 -11.61 11.60
CA TRP A 32 -13.48 -11.99 12.13
C TRP A 32 -13.95 -10.88 13.06
N GLU A 33 -14.45 -9.80 12.47
CA GLU A 33 -14.99 -8.64 13.19
C GLU A 33 -16.48 -8.49 12.89
N VAL A 34 -17.23 -7.99 13.88
CA VAL A 34 -18.63 -7.62 13.67
C VAL A 34 -18.63 -6.39 12.76
N PRO A 35 -19.27 -6.44 11.58
CA PRO A 35 -19.25 -5.35 10.62
C PRO A 35 -19.92 -4.11 11.20
N ASP A 36 -19.37 -2.93 10.88
CA ASP A 36 -20.00 -1.67 11.21
C ASP A 36 -21.00 -1.23 10.11
N LYS A 37 -21.68 -0.11 10.34
CA LYS A 37 -22.64 0.45 9.38
C LYS A 37 -22.01 0.75 8.00
N GLY A 38 -20.75 1.15 7.99
CA GLY A 38 -19.98 1.41 6.76
C GLY A 38 -19.76 0.12 5.97
N ASP A 39 -19.41 -0.97 6.62
CA ASP A 39 -19.24 -2.29 5.98
C ASP A 39 -20.54 -2.80 5.36
N PHE A 40 -21.68 -2.66 6.05
CA PHE A 40 -22.98 -3.05 5.49
C PHE A 40 -23.32 -2.24 4.25
N MET A 41 -23.16 -0.91 4.30
CA MET A 41 -23.44 -0.05 3.15
C MET A 41 -22.50 -0.35 1.97
N ARG A 42 -21.24 -0.67 2.27
CA ARG A 42 -20.23 -1.04 1.28
C ARG A 42 -20.54 -2.36 0.60
N VAL A 43 -20.82 -3.41 1.37
CA VAL A 43 -21.18 -4.73 0.83
C VAL A 43 -22.49 -4.68 0.06
N ALA A 44 -23.51 -3.99 0.59
CA ALA A 44 -24.78 -3.83 -0.09
C ALA A 44 -24.67 -3.03 -1.40
N SER A 45 -23.70 -2.12 -1.50
CA SER A 45 -23.43 -1.35 -2.71
C SER A 45 -22.39 -1.99 -3.64
N GLY A 46 -21.77 -3.11 -3.25
CA GLY A 46 -20.69 -3.76 -3.98
C GLY A 46 -19.45 -2.89 -4.18
N ARG A 47 -19.25 -1.87 -3.34
CA ARG A 47 -18.12 -0.93 -3.50
C ARG A 47 -16.83 -1.49 -2.87
N PRO A 48 -15.69 -1.42 -3.57
CA PRO A 48 -14.39 -1.70 -2.97
C PRO A 48 -14.12 -0.77 -1.77
N ARG A 49 -13.26 -1.21 -0.85
CA ARG A 49 -12.72 -0.30 0.17
C ARG A 49 -11.97 0.85 -0.52
N PRO A 50 -12.15 2.11 -0.07
CA PRO A 50 -11.41 3.23 -0.62
C PRO A 50 -9.91 3.06 -0.38
N ALA A 51 -9.10 3.69 -1.22
CA ALA A 51 -7.66 3.77 -1.00
C ALA A 51 -7.37 4.51 0.30
N SER A 52 -6.41 3.99 1.06
CA SER A 52 -5.94 4.73 2.22
C SER A 52 -5.31 6.05 1.81
N LYS A 53 -5.64 7.12 2.55
CA LYS A 53 -5.06 8.45 2.36
C LYS A 53 -3.99 8.80 3.38
N THR A 54 -3.48 7.81 4.12
CA THR A 54 -2.39 7.99 5.08
C THR A 54 -1.25 7.03 4.78
N ILE A 55 -0.06 7.58 4.53
CA ILE A 55 1.18 6.84 4.35
C ILE A 55 2.01 6.99 5.63
N PHE A 56 2.15 5.91 6.38
CA PHE A 56 2.94 5.85 7.60
C PHE A 56 4.33 5.28 7.32
N LEU A 57 5.37 6.09 7.55
CA LEU A 57 6.77 5.71 7.43
C LEU A 57 7.28 5.18 8.78
N ALA A 58 7.33 3.86 8.93
CA ALA A 58 7.80 3.23 10.15
C ALA A 58 9.33 3.27 10.24
N ARG A 59 9.83 4.07 11.19
CA ARG A 59 11.27 4.17 11.49
C ARG A 59 11.79 3.01 12.33
N GLN A 60 10.97 2.50 13.24
CA GLN A 60 11.36 1.52 14.25
C GLN A 60 11.37 0.09 13.66
N PRO A 61 12.09 -0.86 14.29
CA PRO A 61 11.98 -2.27 13.94
C PRO A 61 10.52 -2.74 14.00
N LEU A 62 10.16 -3.63 13.07
CA LEU A 62 8.81 -4.19 12.98
C LEU A 62 8.87 -5.72 13.12
N GLU A 63 7.88 -6.25 13.81
CA GLU A 63 7.55 -7.67 13.77
C GLU A 63 6.39 -7.84 12.79
N LEU A 64 6.59 -8.71 11.81
CA LEU A 64 5.66 -8.87 10.69
C LEU A 64 5.27 -10.33 10.59
N VAL A 65 4.02 -10.57 10.23
CA VAL A 65 3.46 -11.91 10.07
C VAL A 65 2.94 -12.10 8.64
N PRO A 66 3.06 -13.29 8.04
CA PRO A 66 2.54 -13.54 6.71
C PRO A 66 1.01 -13.58 6.73
N GLY A 67 0.35 -12.99 5.72
CA GLY A 67 -1.09 -13.12 5.53
C GLY A 67 -1.66 -12.14 4.50
N VAL A 68 -2.97 -11.94 4.51
CA VAL A 68 -3.60 -10.83 3.77
C VAL A 68 -3.18 -9.51 4.40
N ASP A 69 -2.87 -8.51 3.59
CA ASP A 69 -2.33 -7.25 4.09
C ASP A 69 -3.23 -6.59 5.15
N ASP A 70 -2.63 -6.27 6.29
CA ASP A 70 -3.20 -5.49 7.37
C ASP A 70 -2.07 -4.68 8.02
N ALA A 71 -1.90 -3.46 7.53
CA ALA A 71 -0.93 -2.50 8.02
C ALA A 71 -1.01 -2.22 9.55
N PRO A 72 -2.19 -2.03 10.16
CA PRO A 72 -2.33 -1.87 11.61
C PRO A 72 -1.69 -3.00 12.43
N ARG A 73 -1.79 -4.24 11.96
CA ARG A 73 -1.32 -5.44 12.67
C ARG A 73 0.00 -6.00 12.13
N GLY A 74 0.59 -5.38 11.12
CA GLY A 74 1.84 -5.84 10.50
C GLY A 74 1.68 -7.18 9.76
N VAL A 75 0.50 -7.47 9.23
CA VAL A 75 0.25 -8.65 8.38
C VAL A 75 0.58 -8.29 6.94
N SER A 76 1.41 -9.09 6.27
CA SER A 76 1.95 -8.77 4.94
C SER A 76 1.79 -9.92 3.96
N SER A 77 1.22 -9.60 2.79
CA SER A 77 1.11 -10.56 1.68
C SER A 77 2.44 -10.77 0.96
N VAL A 78 3.31 -9.75 0.94
CA VAL A 78 4.70 -9.89 0.46
C VAL A 78 5.44 -10.93 1.31
N LEU A 79 5.28 -10.90 2.63
CA LEU A 79 5.92 -11.86 3.52
C LEU A 79 5.32 -13.27 3.36
N ALA A 80 4.02 -13.38 3.10
CA ALA A 80 3.37 -14.66 2.78
C ALA A 80 3.93 -15.30 1.51
N ASN A 81 4.25 -14.50 0.49
CA ASN A 81 4.85 -14.95 -0.77
C ASN A 81 6.38 -15.10 -0.72
N ALA A 82 7.03 -14.64 0.36
CA ALA A 82 8.47 -14.74 0.57
C ALA A 82 8.82 -15.89 1.53
N ALA A 83 9.10 -15.58 2.80
CA ALA A 83 9.49 -16.58 3.80
C ALA A 83 8.32 -17.37 4.38
N ASN A 84 7.09 -16.87 4.25
CA ASN A 84 5.87 -17.44 4.80
C ASN A 84 5.98 -17.85 6.29
N LYS A 85 6.61 -17.01 7.10
CA LYS A 85 6.72 -17.14 8.56
C LYS A 85 6.91 -15.76 9.20
N PRO A 86 6.66 -15.60 10.51
CA PRO A 86 6.93 -14.34 11.19
C PRO A 86 8.40 -13.94 11.05
N MET A 87 8.64 -12.66 10.77
CA MET A 87 9.98 -12.10 10.59
C MET A 87 10.11 -10.77 11.33
N LYS A 88 11.33 -10.46 11.77
CA LYS A 88 11.67 -9.17 12.36
C LYS A 88 12.48 -8.36 11.35
N LEU A 89 11.93 -7.24 10.90
CA LEU A 89 12.63 -6.32 10.03
C LEU A 89 13.36 -5.28 10.90
N PRO A 90 14.69 -5.12 10.76
CA PRO A 90 15.41 -4.03 11.40
C PRO A 90 14.90 -2.67 10.92
N GLY A 91 14.76 -1.70 11.82
CA GLY A 91 14.36 -0.34 11.47
C GLY A 91 15.47 0.49 10.78
N TRP A 92 15.18 1.78 10.61
CA TRP A 92 16.09 2.77 10.05
C TRP A 92 17.35 2.93 10.91
N LYS A 93 18.53 2.81 10.30
CA LYS A 93 19.83 2.96 10.98
C LYS A 93 20.49 4.34 10.82
N GLY A 94 19.91 5.23 10.02
CA GLY A 94 20.41 6.60 9.88
C GLY A 94 20.03 7.48 11.08
N ASN A 95 20.66 8.65 11.15
CA ASN A 95 20.39 9.64 12.21
C ASN A 95 19.08 10.43 11.95
N ASN A 96 18.67 11.27 12.92
CA ASN A 96 17.47 12.09 12.81
C ASN A 96 17.48 13.02 11.59
N ALA A 97 18.62 13.65 11.28
CA ALA A 97 18.70 14.57 10.14
C ALA A 97 18.44 13.87 8.79
N THR A 98 19.01 12.68 8.60
CA THR A 98 18.76 11.88 7.38
C THR A 98 17.35 11.31 7.34
N TRP A 99 16.78 10.94 8.49
CA TRP A 99 15.36 10.54 8.59
C TRP A 99 14.43 11.70 8.19
N SER A 100 14.60 12.90 8.75
CA SER A 100 13.76 14.06 8.40
C SER A 100 13.87 14.43 6.92
N LYS A 101 15.07 14.33 6.32
CA LYS A 101 15.25 14.53 4.87
C LYS A 101 14.49 13.49 4.05
N LEU A 102 14.50 12.23 4.48
CA LEU A 102 13.74 11.16 3.81
C LEU A 102 12.24 11.43 3.88
N VAL A 103 11.69 11.71 5.06
CA VAL A 103 10.26 12.01 5.25
C VAL A 103 9.85 13.22 4.40
N ALA A 104 10.65 14.28 4.39
CA ALA A 104 10.41 15.46 3.55
C ALA A 104 10.41 15.12 2.04
N CYS A 105 11.34 14.27 1.60
CA CYS A 105 11.38 13.83 0.20
C CYS A 105 10.13 13.03 -0.19
N VAL A 106 9.66 12.12 0.67
CA VAL A 106 8.43 11.36 0.40
C VAL A 106 7.21 12.29 0.38
N ARG A 107 7.13 13.26 1.31
CA ARG A 107 6.10 14.31 1.30
C ARG A 107 6.08 15.07 -0.02
N GLU A 108 7.25 15.42 -0.55
CA GLU A 108 7.35 16.13 -1.83
C GLU A 108 6.84 15.28 -3.00
N GLN A 109 7.19 13.99 -3.07
CA GLN A 109 6.72 13.09 -4.13
C GLN A 109 5.19 13.00 -4.19
N PHE A 110 4.55 13.01 -3.03
CA PHE A 110 3.10 12.91 -2.90
C PHE A 110 2.38 14.25 -2.70
N HIS A 111 3.10 15.37 -2.76
CA HIS A 111 2.54 16.71 -2.55
C HIS A 111 1.31 17.02 -3.43
N PRO A 112 1.25 16.60 -4.73
CA PRO A 112 0.09 16.89 -5.57
C PRO A 112 -1.22 16.20 -5.15
N PHE A 113 -1.15 15.13 -4.36
CA PHE A 113 -2.29 14.26 -4.06
C PHE A 113 -2.83 14.52 -2.65
N ASP A 114 -4.13 14.27 -2.48
CA ASP A 114 -4.82 14.32 -1.18
C ASP A 114 -4.46 13.08 -0.35
N VAL A 115 -3.24 13.09 0.16
CA VAL A 115 -2.65 12.04 1.00
C VAL A 115 -1.78 12.65 2.08
N THR A 116 -1.83 12.08 3.28
CA THR A 116 -0.99 12.48 4.41
C THR A 116 0.21 11.56 4.51
N VAL A 117 1.42 12.11 4.49
CA VAL A 117 2.65 11.35 4.78
C VAL A 117 3.12 11.69 6.20
N THR A 118 3.18 10.68 7.05
CA THR A 118 3.52 10.79 8.47
C THR A 118 4.59 9.77 8.87
N ASP A 119 5.44 10.13 9.83
CA ASP A 119 6.33 9.22 10.54
C ASP A 119 5.89 8.96 11.99
N GLU A 120 4.72 9.49 12.36
CA GLU A 120 3.98 9.16 13.58
C GLU A 120 2.91 8.11 13.26
N ARG A 121 2.84 7.04 14.06
CA ARG A 121 1.88 5.95 13.83
C ARG A 121 0.45 6.48 13.95
N PRO A 122 -0.40 6.33 12.92
CA PRO A 122 -1.80 6.75 13.00
C PRO A 122 -2.58 5.98 14.08
N LEU A 123 -3.56 6.64 14.69
CA LEU A 123 -4.49 6.01 15.64
C LEU A 123 -5.64 5.29 14.95
N HIS A 124 -5.92 5.62 13.69
CA HIS A 124 -6.90 4.92 12.86
C HIS A 124 -6.27 3.73 12.15
N GLU A 125 -7.11 2.80 11.70
CA GLU A 125 -6.66 1.54 11.06
C GLU A 125 -6.43 1.66 9.54
N ASP A 126 -6.84 2.78 8.94
CA ASP A 126 -6.72 3.01 7.50
C ASP A 126 -5.41 3.71 7.16
N PHE A 127 -4.33 2.96 6.96
CA PHE A 127 -3.05 3.49 6.48
C PHE A 127 -2.23 2.48 5.66
N VAL A 128 -1.39 3.01 4.76
CA VAL A 128 -0.26 2.29 4.16
C VAL A 128 0.88 2.24 5.17
N LEU A 129 1.32 1.03 5.57
CA LEU A 129 2.51 0.85 6.40
C LEU A 129 3.74 0.73 5.50
N VAL A 130 4.66 1.68 5.57
CA VAL A 130 5.96 1.59 4.90
C VAL A 130 7.03 1.23 5.93
N ALA A 131 7.51 0.00 5.87
CA ALA A 131 8.61 -0.52 6.66
C ALA A 131 9.96 -0.03 6.10
N VAL A 132 10.57 0.96 6.75
CA VAL A 132 11.83 1.58 6.28
C VAL A 132 13.02 1.04 7.08
N GLY A 133 13.80 0.15 6.49
CA GLY A 133 14.88 -0.51 7.23
C GLY A 133 15.38 -1.78 6.57
N GLY A 134 16.33 -2.45 7.21
CA GLY A 134 16.78 -3.79 6.83
C GLY A 134 17.27 -3.96 5.38
N LYS A 135 17.24 -5.22 4.93
CA LYS A 135 17.62 -5.72 3.60
C LYS A 135 16.65 -6.86 3.19
N PRO A 136 16.56 -7.23 1.90
CA PRO A 136 15.66 -8.31 1.45
C PRO A 136 15.83 -9.64 2.20
N ALA A 137 17.07 -9.98 2.57
CA ALA A 137 17.37 -11.21 3.33
C ALA A 137 16.71 -11.27 4.71
N ASP A 138 16.34 -10.12 5.30
CA ASP A 138 15.61 -10.06 6.57
C ASP A 138 14.15 -10.52 6.42
N LEU A 139 13.66 -10.69 5.18
CA LEU A 139 12.38 -11.33 4.83
C LEU A 139 12.56 -12.69 4.14
N GLY A 140 13.78 -13.26 4.16
CA GLY A 140 14.09 -14.53 3.49
C GLY A 140 14.33 -14.43 1.98
N ILE A 141 14.49 -13.23 1.44
CA ILE A 141 14.67 -13.00 0.00
C ILE A 141 16.17 -12.97 -0.34
N LYS A 142 16.58 -13.81 -1.31
CA LYS A 142 17.99 -14.03 -1.64
C LYS A 142 18.60 -12.93 -2.51
N ASP A 143 17.80 -12.28 -3.37
CA ASP A 143 18.31 -11.22 -4.25
C ASP A 143 18.58 -9.94 -3.44
N LYS A 144 19.87 -9.58 -3.35
CA LYS A 144 20.35 -8.42 -2.58
C LYS A 144 20.15 -7.09 -3.31
N ARG A 145 19.76 -7.11 -4.59
CA ARG A 145 19.58 -5.92 -5.43
C ARG A 145 18.21 -5.28 -5.30
N ILE A 146 17.27 -5.97 -4.65
CA ILE A 146 15.91 -5.49 -4.42
C ILE A 146 15.96 -4.33 -3.44
N GLY A 147 15.54 -3.15 -3.89
CA GLY A 147 15.50 -1.91 -3.10
C GLY A 147 14.22 -1.77 -2.27
N GLY A 148 13.11 -2.30 -2.75
CA GLY A 148 11.81 -2.27 -2.10
C GLY A 148 10.91 -3.38 -2.61
N LEU A 149 9.79 -3.59 -1.93
CA LEU A 149 8.72 -4.51 -2.32
C LEU A 149 7.39 -3.97 -1.83
N ALA A 150 6.35 -4.18 -2.63
CA ALA A 150 4.97 -3.93 -2.28
C ALA A 150 4.07 -5.05 -2.82
N PRO A 151 2.89 -5.22 -2.22
CA PRO A 151 1.85 -6.00 -2.85
C PRO A 151 1.34 -5.26 -4.11
N PHE A 152 1.05 -6.01 -5.17
CA PHE A 152 0.58 -5.47 -6.44
C PHE A 152 -0.29 -6.49 -7.17
N ASN A 153 -1.43 -6.02 -7.69
CA ASN A 153 -2.33 -6.80 -8.54
C ASN A 153 -3.03 -5.93 -9.61
N GLY A 154 -2.54 -4.70 -9.84
CA GLY A 154 -3.20 -3.70 -10.70
C GLY A 154 -4.40 -2.98 -10.07
N GLU A 155 -4.84 -3.37 -8.87
CA GLU A 155 -5.91 -2.71 -8.13
C GLU A 155 -5.36 -1.96 -6.90
N VAL A 156 -6.24 -1.16 -6.27
CA VAL A 156 -5.94 -0.53 -4.99
C VAL A 156 -5.96 -1.56 -3.88
N ILE A 157 -4.89 -1.61 -3.09
CA ILE A 157 -4.78 -2.44 -1.89
C ILE A 157 -5.01 -1.52 -0.68
N PRO A 158 -6.09 -1.70 0.11
CA PRO A 158 -6.51 -0.68 1.09
C PRO A 158 -5.55 -0.44 2.26
N VAL A 159 -5.05 -1.50 2.90
CA VAL A 159 -4.20 -1.41 4.11
C VAL A 159 -2.87 -2.19 3.94
N PRO A 160 -2.06 -1.82 2.95
CA PRO A 160 -0.90 -2.59 2.49
C PRO A 160 0.30 -2.45 3.42
N VAL A 161 1.14 -3.49 3.48
CA VAL A 161 2.49 -3.41 4.05
C VAL A 161 3.52 -3.34 2.92
N VAL A 162 4.22 -2.21 2.85
CA VAL A 162 5.21 -1.85 1.85
C VAL A 162 6.60 -1.81 2.48
N TYR A 163 7.64 -2.15 1.72
CA TYR A 163 9.02 -2.26 2.20
C TYR A 163 9.97 -1.36 1.42
N ALA A 164 10.83 -0.64 2.14
CA ALA A 164 11.97 0.07 1.58
C ALA A 164 13.25 -0.36 2.31
N PHE A 165 14.07 -1.17 1.62
CA PHE A 165 15.26 -1.79 2.16
C PHE A 165 16.44 -0.82 2.21
N SER A 166 16.44 0.03 3.23
CA SER A 166 17.44 1.10 3.37
C SER A 166 18.90 0.62 3.30
N ALA A 167 19.23 -0.57 3.79
CA ALA A 167 20.58 -1.10 3.72
C ALA A 167 20.95 -1.59 2.31
N ALA A 168 19.98 -2.13 1.54
CA ALA A 168 20.20 -2.50 0.14
C ALA A 168 20.41 -1.26 -0.74
N LEU A 169 19.75 -0.16 -0.38
CA LEU A 169 19.88 1.15 -1.02
C LEU A 169 21.03 2.00 -0.44
N ARG A 170 21.94 1.38 0.32
CA ARG A 170 23.14 2.01 0.89
C ARG A 170 22.87 3.28 1.71
N HIS A 171 21.67 3.39 2.29
CA HIS A 171 21.21 4.56 3.03
C HIS A 171 21.17 5.87 2.21
N ASP A 172 21.14 5.79 0.88
CA ASP A 172 20.97 6.96 0.02
C ASP A 172 19.53 7.49 0.11
N VAL A 173 19.37 8.70 0.66
CA VAL A 173 18.05 9.29 0.94
C VAL A 173 17.21 9.42 -0.33
N ARG A 174 17.81 9.75 -1.47
CA ARG A 174 17.06 9.93 -2.71
C ARG A 174 16.59 8.59 -3.26
N ALA A 175 17.46 7.60 -3.30
CA ALA A 175 17.14 6.25 -3.77
C ALA A 175 16.03 5.61 -2.89
N ILE A 176 16.11 5.77 -1.57
CA ILE A 176 15.09 5.28 -0.64
C ILE A 176 13.77 6.03 -0.83
N CYS A 177 13.80 7.35 -0.98
CA CYS A 177 12.61 8.16 -1.24
C CYS A 177 11.89 7.75 -2.53
N GLU A 178 12.62 7.62 -3.63
CA GLU A 178 12.05 7.19 -4.92
C GLU A 178 11.56 5.75 -4.87
N THR A 179 12.24 4.86 -4.14
CA THR A 179 11.77 3.49 -3.89
C THR A 179 10.47 3.51 -3.08
N ILE A 180 10.40 4.23 -1.96
CA ILE A 180 9.16 4.35 -1.17
C ILE A 180 8.00 4.84 -2.05
N ALA A 181 8.25 5.86 -2.88
CA ALA A 181 7.21 6.40 -3.75
C ALA A 181 6.71 5.37 -4.78
N MET A 182 7.63 4.61 -5.40
CA MET A 182 7.29 3.53 -6.34
C MET A 182 6.49 2.42 -5.67
N GLU A 183 6.97 1.92 -4.54
CA GLU A 183 6.34 0.80 -3.85
C GLU A 183 4.97 1.16 -3.25
N VAL A 184 4.81 2.38 -2.75
CA VAL A 184 3.49 2.87 -2.32
C VAL A 184 2.55 3.03 -3.52
N ALA A 185 3.05 3.48 -4.66
CA ALA A 185 2.25 3.61 -5.88
C ALA A 185 1.80 2.25 -6.46
N HIS A 186 2.59 1.19 -6.30
CA HIS A 186 2.13 -0.19 -6.58
C HIS A 186 0.89 -0.54 -5.76
N ALA A 187 0.86 -0.20 -4.47
CA ALA A 187 -0.30 -0.47 -3.64
C ALA A 187 -1.54 0.38 -4.02
N TYR A 188 -1.36 1.45 -4.80
CA TYR A 188 -2.44 2.21 -5.43
C TYR A 188 -2.76 1.73 -6.85
N GLY A 189 -2.18 0.62 -7.31
CA GLY A 189 -2.50 -0.01 -8.60
C GLY A 189 -1.63 0.44 -9.77
N LEU A 190 -0.53 1.17 -9.55
CA LEU A 190 0.39 1.52 -10.63
C LEU A 190 1.37 0.40 -10.96
N ASP A 191 1.56 0.15 -12.25
CA ASP A 191 2.58 -0.77 -12.77
C ASP A 191 3.90 -0.01 -12.99
N HIS A 192 4.97 -0.69 -13.41
CA HIS A 192 6.19 -0.04 -13.85
C HIS A 192 5.98 0.77 -15.14
N GLY A 193 6.34 2.05 -15.13
CA GLY A 193 6.30 2.93 -16.30
C GLY A 193 7.63 2.92 -17.07
N TYR A 194 7.57 2.73 -18.39
CA TYR A 194 8.73 2.79 -19.27
C TYR A 194 9.03 4.24 -19.72
N GLU A 195 9.15 5.15 -18.74
CA GLU A 195 9.46 6.57 -18.91
C GLU A 195 10.50 7.00 -17.87
N CYS A 196 11.65 7.47 -18.35
CA CYS A 196 12.85 7.71 -17.54
C CYS A 196 12.60 8.61 -16.32
N LYS A 197 11.74 9.63 -16.47
CA LYS A 197 11.45 10.60 -15.40
C LYS A 197 10.30 10.19 -14.48
N ASP A 198 9.62 9.08 -14.76
CA ASP A 198 8.56 8.57 -13.90
C ASP A 198 9.15 7.90 -12.65
N VAL A 199 8.56 8.11 -11.48
CA VAL A 199 8.88 7.34 -10.25
C VAL A 199 8.69 5.85 -10.48
N MET A 200 7.73 5.45 -11.30
CA MET A 200 7.43 4.04 -11.59
C MET A 200 8.45 3.36 -12.52
N THR A 201 9.55 4.02 -12.89
CA THR A 201 10.49 3.44 -13.86
C THR A 201 11.67 2.72 -13.23
N TYR A 202 12.07 1.61 -13.86
CA TYR A 202 13.35 0.93 -13.61
C TYR A 202 14.50 1.52 -14.43
N LEU A 203 14.21 2.44 -15.35
CA LEU A 203 15.25 3.16 -16.08
C LEU A 203 16.11 4.00 -15.12
N THR A 204 17.39 4.09 -15.44
CA THR A 204 18.42 4.76 -14.62
C THR A 204 19.10 5.89 -15.38
N GLY A 205 19.81 6.77 -14.68
CA GLY A 205 20.50 7.92 -15.30
C GLY A 205 19.58 9.07 -15.71
N CYS A 206 18.35 9.09 -15.20
CA CYS A 206 17.30 10.04 -15.60
C CYS A 206 17.26 11.34 -14.79
N GLY A 207 18.09 11.44 -13.75
CA GLY A 207 17.99 12.50 -12.73
C GLY A 207 16.81 12.28 -11.79
N ALA A 208 16.28 13.37 -11.24
CA ALA A 208 15.18 13.32 -10.28
C ALA A 208 13.87 12.82 -10.93
N LYS A 209 13.29 11.77 -10.34
CA LYS A 209 11.99 11.20 -10.73
C LYS A 209 10.82 11.86 -10.01
N LYS A 210 9.66 11.90 -10.68
CA LYS A 210 8.34 12.28 -10.14
C LYS A 210 7.24 11.47 -10.83
N PHE A 211 6.05 11.40 -10.26
CA PHE A 211 4.88 10.92 -11.01
C PHE A 211 4.62 11.88 -12.19
N VAL A 212 4.54 11.35 -13.41
CA VAL A 212 4.43 12.18 -14.63
C VAL A 212 3.00 12.18 -15.14
N ASP A 213 2.53 13.36 -15.55
CA ASP A 213 1.27 13.49 -16.28
C ASP A 213 1.53 13.24 -17.77
N LYS A 214 1.67 11.97 -18.12
CA LYS A 214 1.91 11.49 -19.48
C LYS A 214 1.42 10.05 -19.61
N GLU A 215 0.76 9.73 -20.71
CA GLU A 215 0.49 8.33 -21.08
C GLU A 215 1.81 7.65 -21.44
N VAL A 216 2.17 6.61 -20.70
CA VAL A 216 3.42 5.86 -20.87
C VAL A 216 3.13 4.38 -21.03
N ARG A 217 3.89 3.72 -21.90
CA ARG A 217 3.93 2.25 -21.95
C ARG A 217 4.46 1.72 -20.62
N CYS A 218 3.99 0.57 -20.19
CA CYS A 218 4.53 -0.07 -19.00
C CYS A 218 5.79 -0.89 -19.31
N GLY A 219 6.52 -1.30 -18.28
CA GLY A 219 7.64 -2.24 -18.37
C GLY A 219 8.92 -1.80 -17.68
N GLU A 220 9.80 -2.77 -17.47
CA GLU A 220 11.03 -2.66 -16.68
C GLU A 220 12.27 -2.48 -17.56
N LYS A 221 12.43 -3.39 -18.53
CA LYS A 221 13.58 -3.43 -19.46
C LYS A 221 13.19 -3.17 -20.91
N LYS A 222 11.92 -3.39 -21.22
CA LYS A 222 11.31 -3.15 -22.53
C LYS A 222 9.88 -2.72 -22.31
N ALA A 223 9.36 -1.91 -23.23
CA ALA A 223 7.95 -1.55 -23.22
C ALA A 223 7.06 -2.79 -23.41
N ARG A 224 5.97 -2.85 -22.64
CA ARG A 224 4.91 -3.85 -22.68
C ARG A 224 3.56 -3.18 -22.37
N ASP A 225 2.48 -3.93 -22.56
CA ASP A 225 1.17 -3.52 -22.03
C ASP A 225 1.24 -3.51 -20.50
N CYS A 226 0.43 -2.66 -19.90
CA CYS A 226 0.33 -2.54 -18.46
C CYS A 226 -0.41 -3.73 -17.86
N GLU A 227 0.02 -4.13 -16.68
CA GLU A 227 -0.71 -5.09 -15.86
C GLU A 227 -2.10 -4.52 -15.57
N GLY A 228 -3.15 -5.32 -15.82
CA GLY A 228 -4.54 -4.84 -15.91
C GLY A 228 -5.08 -4.68 -17.33
N GLY A 229 -4.24 -4.87 -18.36
CA GLY A 229 -4.68 -5.02 -19.76
C GLY A 229 -4.79 -3.73 -20.58
N THR A 230 -4.39 -2.58 -20.03
CA THR A 230 -4.32 -1.32 -20.78
C THR A 230 -2.98 -1.21 -21.54
N PRO A 231 -2.95 -0.54 -22.71
CA PRO A 231 -1.70 -0.35 -23.45
C PRO A 231 -0.77 0.67 -22.78
N THR A 232 -1.31 1.59 -21.99
CA THR A 232 -0.55 2.63 -21.28
C THR A 232 -1.14 2.88 -19.88
N GLN A 233 -0.37 3.60 -19.06
CA GLN A 233 -0.83 4.20 -17.82
C GLN A 233 -0.33 5.65 -17.74
N ASN A 234 -0.96 6.45 -16.89
CA ASN A 234 -0.48 7.78 -16.53
C ASN A 234 -0.41 7.86 -15.01
N SER A 235 0.81 7.82 -14.46
CA SER A 235 1.04 7.70 -13.02
C SER A 235 0.45 8.86 -12.23
N TYR A 236 0.55 10.09 -12.75
CA TYR A 236 -0.02 11.27 -12.10
C TYR A 236 -1.56 11.23 -12.11
N LYS A 237 -2.19 11.03 -13.27
CA LYS A 237 -3.66 11.02 -13.38
C LYS A 237 -4.30 9.86 -12.64
N HIS A 238 -3.66 8.69 -12.64
CA HIS A 238 -4.13 7.55 -11.87
C HIS A 238 -4.16 7.87 -10.37
N LEU A 239 -3.08 8.43 -9.82
CA LEU A 239 -3.05 8.83 -8.41
C LEU A 239 -4.04 9.95 -8.09
N ILE A 240 -4.29 10.90 -9.01
CA ILE A 240 -5.38 11.88 -8.85
C ILE A 240 -6.75 11.20 -8.81
N SER A 241 -6.99 10.17 -9.63
CA SER A 241 -8.25 9.42 -9.63
C SER A 241 -8.45 8.64 -8.33
N VAL A 242 -7.37 8.06 -7.78
CA VAL A 242 -7.43 7.21 -6.58
C VAL A 242 -7.47 8.05 -5.30
N LEU A 243 -6.60 9.04 -5.19
CA LEU A 243 -6.38 9.81 -3.96
C LEU A 243 -7.10 11.15 -3.98
N GLY A 244 -7.39 11.72 -5.15
CA GLY A 244 -7.81 13.11 -5.31
C GLY A 244 -6.62 14.07 -5.36
N SER A 245 -6.87 15.28 -5.85
CA SER A 245 -5.88 16.37 -5.81
C SER A 245 -5.85 17.00 -4.42
N ARG A 246 -4.66 17.33 -3.91
CA ARG A 246 -4.55 18.12 -2.68
C ARG A 246 -5.24 19.48 -2.90
N SER A 247 -6.24 19.79 -2.08
CA SER A 247 -6.82 21.13 -2.06
C SER A 247 -5.74 22.13 -1.66
N ARG A 248 -5.61 23.23 -2.41
CA ARG A 248 -4.75 24.34 -1.99
C ARG A 248 -5.21 24.82 -0.60
N PRO A 249 -4.28 25.07 0.33
CA PRO A 249 -4.62 25.65 1.63
C PRO A 249 -5.30 27.01 1.46
#